data_AF-A0A9P4LJK9-F1
#
_entry.id   AF-A0A9P4LJK9-F1
#
_cell.length_a   1.000
_cell.length_b   1.000
_cell.length_c   1.000
_cell.angle_alpha   90.00
_cell.angle_beta   90.00
_cell.angle_gamma   90.00
#
_symmetry.space_group_name_H-M   'P 1'
#
loop_
_entity.id
_entity.type
_entity.pdbx_description
1 polymer ?
#
loop_
_entity_poly.entity_id
_entity_poly.type
_entity_poly.pdbx_seq_one_letter_code
_entity_poly.pdbx_strand_id
1 'polypeptide(L)'
;MKTITVLTFLPLVAATPTPNTYSKPASAPSLGALAHEAGLLYFGTTIDNAVLNNTHYTSIAFNRSSFTQSHGNVFNYTLGDQIVDASKAARQIRRCHTFLWHNQLPDCKTIWLDTIGPTYIKHAFRLARKYTSPGTKLYYNDYGIERVNNKSLATKALVKGFLEMGVPIDGVGLQAQFTLGRAPGYADLRASQQLFTELGLENVLTELDSTRACVDEEKCVGVTVWDF
;
A
#
# COMPACT_ATOMS: atom_id res chain seq x y z
N MET A 1 9.65 -15.14 -59.51
CA MET A 1 9.88 -15.10 -58.05
C MET A 1 11.07 -15.98 -57.70
N LYS A 2 11.86 -15.64 -56.68
CA LYS A 2 12.87 -16.53 -56.07
C LYS A 2 12.66 -16.50 -54.56
N THR A 3 12.10 -17.57 -54.00
CA THR A 3 11.88 -17.70 -52.55
C THR A 3 13.17 -18.20 -51.91
N ILE A 4 13.73 -17.43 -50.97
CA ILE A 4 14.90 -17.85 -50.18
C ILE A 4 14.39 -18.33 -48.82
N THR A 5 14.35 -19.65 -48.64
CA THR A 5 14.05 -20.26 -47.34
C THR A 5 15.35 -20.34 -46.53
N VAL A 6 15.50 -19.48 -45.52
CA VAL A 6 16.61 -19.56 -44.57
C VAL A 6 16.28 -20.59 -43.50
N LEU A 7 16.99 -21.72 -43.50
CA LEU A 7 16.82 -22.80 -42.52
C LEU A 7 17.89 -22.67 -41.42
N THR A 8 17.53 -22.03 -40.30
CA THR A 8 18.44 -21.85 -39.15
C THR A 8 18.54 -23.13 -38.32
N PHE A 9 19.62 -23.89 -38.49
CA PHE A 9 20.00 -24.92 -37.53
C PHE A 9 20.56 -24.28 -36.25
N LEU A 10 19.84 -24.40 -35.12
CA LEU A 10 20.48 -24.30 -33.82
C LEU A 10 21.17 -25.65 -33.49
N PRO A 11 22.43 -25.65 -33.02
CA PRO A 11 23.04 -26.88 -32.52
C PRO A 11 22.41 -27.27 -31.18
N LEU A 12 21.80 -28.46 -31.12
CA LEU A 12 21.28 -29.02 -29.88
C LEU A 12 22.44 -29.50 -29.01
N VAL A 13 23.04 -28.60 -28.24
CA VAL A 13 24.04 -28.94 -27.22
C VAL A 13 23.34 -29.70 -26.10
N ALA A 14 23.55 -31.02 -26.04
CA ALA A 14 23.04 -31.87 -24.98
C ALA A 14 23.75 -31.55 -23.66
N ALA A 15 23.18 -30.63 -22.88
CA ALA A 15 23.67 -30.30 -21.55
C ALA A 15 23.50 -31.52 -20.62
N THR A 16 24.60 -32.24 -20.37
CA THR A 16 24.64 -33.28 -19.33
C THR A 16 24.35 -32.64 -17.97
N PRO A 17 23.38 -33.13 -17.18
CA PRO A 17 23.10 -32.57 -15.87
C PRO A 17 24.26 -32.86 -14.92
N THR A 18 25.16 -31.88 -14.76
CA THR A 18 26.11 -31.85 -13.65
C THR A 18 25.33 -31.91 -12.34
N PRO A 19 25.72 -32.75 -11.35
CA PRO A 19 25.08 -32.74 -10.05
C PRO A 19 25.25 -31.36 -9.41
N ASN A 20 24.19 -30.56 -9.43
CA ASN A 20 24.19 -29.25 -8.78
C ASN A 20 24.33 -29.46 -7.27
N THR A 21 25.55 -29.32 -6.77
CA THR A 21 25.83 -29.05 -5.36
C THR A 21 25.30 -27.64 -5.05
N TYR A 22 23.98 -27.53 -4.97
CA TYR A 22 23.25 -26.29 -4.75
C TYR A 22 23.43 -25.88 -3.28
N SER A 23 24.63 -25.39 -2.96
CA SER A 23 24.94 -24.73 -1.70
C SER A 23 23.93 -23.62 -1.52
N LYS A 24 22.94 -23.84 -0.65
CA LYS A 24 21.95 -22.82 -0.27
C LYS A 24 22.74 -21.57 0.11
N PRO A 25 22.58 -20.44 -0.62
CA PRO A 25 23.31 -19.22 -0.30
C PRO A 25 23.04 -18.79 1.13
N ALA A 26 23.95 -17.98 1.70
CA ALA A 26 23.59 -17.17 2.85
C ALA A 26 22.26 -16.46 2.55
N SER A 27 21.30 -16.53 3.48
CA SER A 27 19.90 -16.21 3.20
C SER A 27 19.76 -14.85 2.53
N ALA A 28 19.14 -14.82 1.35
CA ALA A 28 18.94 -13.59 0.59
C ALA A 28 18.32 -12.50 1.49
N PRO A 29 18.77 -11.23 1.37
CA PRO A 29 18.27 -10.15 2.19
C PRO A 29 16.76 -9.98 2.04
N SER A 30 16.08 -9.67 3.14
CA SER A 30 14.63 -9.47 3.12
C SER A 30 14.25 -8.21 2.34
N LEU A 31 13.03 -8.16 1.81
CA LEU A 31 12.52 -6.98 1.10
C LEU A 31 12.60 -5.70 1.96
N GLY A 32 12.43 -5.82 3.28
CA GLY A 32 12.63 -4.71 4.21
C GLY A 32 14.09 -4.25 4.33
N ALA A 33 15.05 -5.17 4.30
CA ALA A 33 16.47 -4.84 4.29
C ALA A 33 16.89 -4.17 2.97
N LEU A 34 16.48 -4.74 1.83
CA LEU A 34 16.73 -4.18 0.50
C LEU A 34 16.09 -2.78 0.32
N ALA A 35 14.90 -2.56 0.87
CA ALA A 35 14.26 -1.26 0.84
C ALA A 35 15.00 -0.22 1.70
N HIS A 36 15.51 -0.59 2.88
CA HIS A 36 16.37 0.28 3.67
C HIS A 36 17.70 0.59 2.98
N GLU A 37 18.30 -0.38 2.30
CA GLU A 37 19.51 -0.20 1.48
C GLU A 37 19.25 0.76 0.30
N ALA A 38 18.06 0.68 -0.31
CA ALA A 38 17.56 1.63 -1.30
C ALA A 38 17.09 2.99 -0.71
N GLY A 39 17.33 3.25 0.58
CA GLY A 39 17.01 4.52 1.24
C GLY A 39 15.54 4.73 1.65
N LEU A 40 14.69 3.70 1.56
CA LEU A 40 13.30 3.77 1.97
C LEU A 40 13.15 3.55 3.49
N LEU A 41 12.10 4.16 4.06
CA LEU A 41 11.79 4.03 5.50
C LEU A 41 11.21 2.66 5.87
N TYR A 42 10.58 1.94 4.93
CA TYR A 42 10.11 0.57 5.11
C TYR A 42 9.74 -0.08 3.77
N PHE A 43 9.67 -1.41 3.77
CA PHE A 43 8.81 -2.20 2.88
C PHE A 43 7.93 -3.07 3.78
N GLY A 44 6.63 -3.15 3.52
CA GLY A 44 5.66 -3.72 4.46
C GLY A 44 4.51 -4.45 3.78
N THR A 45 3.65 -5.04 4.60
CA THR A 45 2.43 -5.75 4.18
C THR A 45 1.27 -5.31 5.06
N THR A 46 0.04 -5.45 4.57
CA THR A 46 -1.16 -5.39 5.39
C THR A 46 -1.31 -6.69 6.19
N ILE A 47 -1.92 -6.60 7.38
CA ILE A 47 -2.40 -7.73 8.18
C ILE A 47 -3.71 -7.36 8.87
N ASP A 48 -4.56 -8.36 9.08
CA ASP A 48 -5.83 -8.25 9.79
C ASP A 48 -6.08 -9.54 10.60
N ASN A 49 -7.15 -9.59 11.38
CA ASN A 49 -7.34 -10.59 12.42
C ASN A 49 -7.70 -12.00 11.96
N ALA A 50 -7.98 -12.20 10.68
CA ALA A 50 -8.20 -13.52 10.10
C ALA A 50 -6.92 -14.37 9.97
N VAL A 51 -5.73 -13.75 9.86
CA VAL A 51 -4.49 -14.47 9.49
C VAL A 51 -3.58 -14.85 10.68
N LEU A 52 -4.10 -14.83 11.90
CA LEU A 52 -3.27 -14.75 13.12
C LEU A 52 -2.95 -16.08 13.81
N ASN A 53 -3.86 -17.03 13.67
CA ASN A 53 -3.64 -18.43 14.00
C ASN A 53 -2.85 -19.16 12.88
N ASN A 54 -2.69 -18.52 11.72
CA ASN A 54 -1.92 -19.06 10.60
C ASN A 54 -0.43 -18.86 10.87
N THR A 55 0.24 -19.91 11.36
CA THR A 55 1.66 -19.88 11.72
C THR A 55 2.59 -19.59 10.53
N HIS A 56 2.17 -19.89 9.30
CA HIS A 56 2.92 -19.51 8.11
C HIS A 56 2.88 -17.99 7.90
N TYR A 57 1.68 -17.41 7.77
CA TYR A 57 1.51 -15.96 7.64
C TYR A 57 2.08 -15.20 8.85
N THR A 58 2.02 -15.74 10.07
CA THR A 58 2.55 -15.06 11.27
C THR A 58 4.02 -15.30 11.56
N SER A 59 4.66 -16.32 10.97
CA SER A 59 6.13 -16.36 10.87
C SER A 59 6.69 -15.24 9.97
N ILE A 60 5.84 -14.71 9.08
CA ILE A 60 6.10 -13.53 8.26
C ILE A 60 5.56 -12.25 8.95
N ALA A 61 4.45 -12.35 9.70
CA ALA A 61 3.65 -11.19 10.15
C ALA A 61 2.84 -11.32 11.49
N PHE A 62 3.40 -11.99 12.51
CA PHE A 62 3.11 -11.90 13.98
C PHE A 62 1.88 -12.60 14.60
N ASN A 63 2.16 -13.42 15.63
CA ASN A 63 1.32 -14.49 16.21
C ASN A 63 0.42 -14.02 17.40
N ARG A 64 -0.90 -14.25 17.33
CA ARG A 64 -1.96 -13.48 18.04
C ARG A 64 -3.37 -14.16 18.04
N SER A 65 -4.39 -13.54 18.67
CA SER A 65 -5.87 -13.72 18.52
C SER A 65 -6.62 -12.66 19.37
N SER A 66 -7.88 -12.21 19.20
CA SER A 66 -8.94 -12.20 18.12
C SER A 66 -9.92 -10.98 18.31
N PHE A 67 -10.89 -10.70 17.42
CA PHE A 67 -11.66 -9.41 17.32
C PHE A 67 -13.20 -9.44 17.58
N THR A 68 -13.81 -8.35 18.11
CA THR A 68 -15.23 -7.89 17.93
C THR A 68 -15.44 -6.37 18.15
N GLN A 69 -16.22 -5.68 17.29
CA GLN A 69 -16.47 -4.22 17.36
C GLN A 69 -17.60 -3.83 18.38
N SER A 70 -17.73 -2.54 18.72
CA SER A 70 -18.69 -2.00 19.71
C SER A 70 -19.58 -0.86 19.19
N HIS A 71 -20.74 -0.64 19.83
CA HIS A 71 -21.70 0.42 19.52
C HIS A 71 -21.74 1.53 20.61
N GLY A 72 -22.08 2.76 20.22
CA GLY A 72 -22.25 3.92 21.12
C GLY A 72 -20.93 4.57 21.55
N ASN A 73 -20.95 5.37 22.63
CA ASN A 73 -19.77 6.00 23.22
C ASN A 73 -18.81 5.00 23.94
N VAL A 74 -18.94 3.71 23.65
CA VAL A 74 -18.11 2.63 24.19
C VAL A 74 -17.18 2.15 23.08
N PHE A 75 -15.89 2.36 23.25
CA PHE A 75 -14.85 1.96 22.30
C PHE A 75 -14.19 0.65 22.74
N ASN A 76 -14.17 -0.37 21.88
CA ASN A 76 -13.42 -1.61 22.12
C ASN A 76 -12.05 -1.58 21.40
N TYR A 77 -10.98 -1.35 22.16
CA TYR A 77 -9.61 -1.27 21.63
C TYR A 77 -8.84 -2.59 21.61
N THR A 78 -9.25 -3.57 22.45
CA THR A 78 -8.64 -4.85 22.90
C THR A 78 -8.00 -5.75 21.83
N LEU A 79 -8.10 -5.34 20.57
CA LEU A 79 -8.07 -6.12 19.35
C LEU A 79 -7.19 -5.42 18.31
N GLY A 80 -7.42 -4.12 18.10
CA GLY A 80 -6.42 -3.23 17.50
C GLY A 80 -5.14 -3.24 18.33
N ASP A 81 -5.27 -3.28 19.66
CA ASP A 81 -4.18 -3.50 20.61
C ASP A 81 -3.38 -4.76 20.30
N GLN A 82 -4.00 -5.87 19.89
CA GLN A 82 -3.26 -7.08 19.49
C GLN A 82 -2.39 -6.84 18.24
N ILE A 83 -2.84 -6.04 17.26
CA ILE A 83 -2.03 -5.67 16.08
C ILE A 83 -0.85 -4.80 16.53
N VAL A 84 -1.18 -3.81 17.37
CA VAL A 84 -0.25 -2.80 17.87
C VAL A 84 0.83 -3.44 18.75
N ASP A 85 0.47 -4.36 19.64
CA ASP A 85 1.40 -5.00 20.58
C ASP A 85 2.28 -6.06 19.92
N ALA A 86 1.75 -6.84 18.99
CA ALA A 86 2.57 -7.77 18.22
C ALA A 86 3.60 -7.02 17.34
N SER A 87 3.20 -5.91 16.71
CA SER A 87 4.12 -5.06 15.94
C SER A 87 5.07 -4.22 16.82
N LYS A 88 4.70 -3.89 18.08
CA LYS A 88 5.64 -3.36 19.09
C LYS A 88 6.70 -4.40 19.44
N ALA A 89 6.30 -5.63 19.76
CA ALA A 89 7.20 -6.73 20.12
C ALA A 89 8.18 -7.07 18.98
N ALA A 90 7.68 -7.08 17.74
CA ALA A 90 8.50 -7.22 16.53
C ALA A 90 9.27 -5.95 16.10
N ARG A 91 9.22 -4.87 16.90
CA ARG A 91 9.89 -3.58 16.66
C ARG A 91 9.59 -2.90 15.32
N GLN A 92 8.45 -3.23 14.70
CA GLN A 92 8.07 -2.69 13.40
C GLN A 92 7.63 -1.22 13.44
N ILE A 93 7.59 -0.60 12.26
CA ILE A 93 6.81 0.61 11.97
C ILE A 93 5.34 0.21 11.76
N ARG A 94 4.40 1.04 12.21
CA ARG A 94 2.94 0.88 12.00
C ARG A 94 2.42 2.00 11.10
N ARG A 95 1.47 1.68 10.23
CA ARG A 95 0.57 2.67 9.61
C ARG A 95 -0.86 2.36 10.03
N CYS A 96 -1.48 3.24 10.81
CA CYS A 96 -2.86 3.08 11.24
C CYS A 96 -3.81 3.49 10.11
N HIS A 97 -4.59 2.53 9.61
CA HIS A 97 -5.66 2.76 8.63
C HIS A 97 -7.00 2.47 9.34
N THR A 98 -7.93 3.41 9.48
CA THR A 98 -7.87 4.86 9.20
C THR A 98 -8.69 5.63 10.25
N PHE A 99 -8.35 6.91 10.49
CA PHE A 99 -9.02 7.74 11.51
C PHE A 99 -10.36 8.33 11.05
N LEU A 100 -10.53 8.52 9.74
CA LEU A 100 -11.74 9.09 9.14
C LEU A 100 -11.94 8.49 7.75
N TRP A 101 -13.13 7.95 7.50
CA TRP A 101 -13.55 7.45 6.19
C TRP A 101 -15.06 7.63 6.00
N HIS A 102 -15.54 7.38 4.77
CA HIS A 102 -16.97 7.41 4.44
C HIS A 102 -17.59 6.00 4.38
N ASN A 103 -16.75 4.96 4.31
CA ASN A 103 -17.13 3.55 4.28
C ASN A 103 -16.84 2.91 5.66
N GLN A 104 -17.49 1.78 5.95
CA GLN A 104 -17.42 1.07 7.24
C GLN A 104 -17.75 1.95 8.47
N LEU A 105 -18.61 2.96 8.27
CA LEU A 105 -19.22 3.70 9.36
C LEU A 105 -20.31 2.85 10.06
N PRO A 106 -20.63 3.13 11.33
CA PRO A 106 -21.94 2.78 11.89
C PRO A 106 -23.09 3.31 11.01
N ASP A 107 -24.31 2.79 11.18
CA ASP A 107 -25.44 2.87 10.22
C ASP A 107 -25.82 4.27 9.65
N CYS A 108 -25.28 5.35 10.22
CA CYS A 108 -25.36 6.72 9.72
C CYS A 108 -24.47 6.94 8.48
N LYS A 109 -25.07 6.94 7.28
CA LYS A 109 -24.39 7.34 6.03
C LYS A 109 -23.88 8.79 6.09
N THR A 110 -22.64 9.01 5.60
CA THR A 110 -22.01 10.30 5.19
C THR A 110 -22.07 11.53 6.11
N ILE A 111 -22.55 11.37 7.36
CA ILE A 111 -22.85 12.44 8.33
C ILE A 111 -21.82 13.57 8.45
N TRP A 112 -20.53 13.30 8.22
CA TRP A 112 -19.44 14.28 8.33
C TRP A 112 -19.59 15.50 7.42
N LEU A 113 -19.88 15.30 6.13
CA LEU A 113 -20.05 16.41 5.18
C LEU A 113 -21.37 17.13 5.43
N ASP A 114 -22.42 16.37 5.72
CA ASP A 114 -23.78 16.87 5.88
C ASP A 114 -23.96 17.67 7.19
N THR A 115 -23.18 17.36 8.23
CA THR A 115 -23.27 17.99 9.57
C THR A 115 -22.18 19.03 9.83
N ILE A 116 -20.95 18.84 9.35
CA ILE A 116 -19.79 19.71 9.62
C ILE A 116 -19.43 20.57 8.39
N GLY A 117 -20.05 20.30 7.23
CA GLY A 117 -19.69 20.92 5.96
C GLY A 117 -18.29 20.52 5.47
N PRO A 118 -17.78 21.13 4.39
CA PRO A 118 -16.52 20.75 3.76
C PRO A 118 -15.27 20.93 4.65
N THR A 119 -15.42 21.48 5.85
CA THR A 119 -14.32 21.66 6.81
C THR A 119 -13.97 20.39 7.58
N TYR A 120 -14.80 19.34 7.55
CA TYR A 120 -14.65 18.14 8.39
C TYR A 120 -13.26 17.50 8.35
N ILE A 121 -12.63 17.43 7.17
CA ILE A 121 -11.26 16.90 6.99
C ILE A 121 -10.22 17.73 7.76
N LYS A 122 -10.29 19.07 7.68
CA LYS A 122 -9.44 19.99 8.47
C LYS A 122 -9.61 19.77 9.97
N HIS A 123 -10.84 19.54 10.44
CA HIS A 123 -11.09 19.25 11.85
C HIS A 123 -10.48 17.90 12.27
N ALA A 124 -10.60 16.86 11.43
CA ALA A 124 -9.99 15.57 11.69
C ALA A 124 -8.45 15.62 11.79
N PHE A 125 -7.74 16.30 10.87
CA PHE A 125 -6.29 16.48 10.97
C PHE A 125 -5.85 17.25 12.22
N ARG A 126 -6.58 18.32 12.59
CA ARG A 126 -6.30 19.11 13.81
C ARG A 126 -6.58 18.31 15.08
N LEU A 127 -7.61 17.47 15.10
CA LEU A 127 -7.87 16.53 16.20
C LEU A 127 -6.79 15.45 16.28
N ALA A 128 -6.43 14.83 15.15
CA ALA A 128 -5.36 13.83 15.10
C ALA A 128 -4.06 14.39 15.66
N ARG A 129 -3.58 15.56 15.18
CA ARG A 129 -2.35 16.20 15.71
C ARG A 129 -2.43 16.53 17.20
N LYS A 130 -3.62 16.79 17.76
CA LYS A 130 -3.82 17.07 19.19
C LYS A 130 -3.74 15.81 20.06
N TYR A 131 -4.13 14.65 19.53
CA TYR A 131 -4.28 13.41 20.30
C TYR A 131 -3.32 12.27 19.91
N THR A 132 -2.55 12.40 18.81
CA THR A 132 -1.44 11.48 18.51
C THR A 132 -0.14 11.89 19.20
N SER A 133 0.75 10.92 19.40
CA SER A 133 2.07 11.15 19.99
C SER A 133 2.93 12.09 19.13
N PRO A 134 3.86 12.86 19.74
CA PRO A 134 4.85 13.63 19.00
C PRO A 134 5.60 12.76 17.99
N GLY A 135 5.81 13.30 16.78
CA GLY A 135 6.44 12.57 15.67
C GLY A 135 5.51 11.67 14.86
N THR A 136 4.25 11.43 15.27
CA THR A 136 3.27 10.71 14.43
C THR A 136 2.99 11.48 13.15
N LYS A 137 3.25 10.85 11.99
CA LYS A 137 2.98 11.43 10.67
C LYS A 137 1.52 11.27 10.26
N LEU A 138 0.91 12.34 9.77
CA LEU A 138 -0.50 12.43 9.38
C LEU A 138 -0.63 12.51 7.87
N TYR A 139 -1.31 11.52 7.29
CA TYR A 139 -1.43 11.32 5.85
C TYR A 139 -2.87 11.53 5.35
N TYR A 140 -3.03 12.17 4.19
CA TYR A 140 -4.24 12.02 3.36
C TYR A 140 -4.05 10.77 2.48
N ASN A 141 -5.05 9.88 2.35
CA ASN A 141 -4.90 8.59 1.66
C ASN A 141 -6.05 8.38 0.67
N ASP A 142 -5.76 8.09 -0.61
CA ASP A 142 -6.77 7.90 -1.65
C ASP A 142 -6.25 7.07 -2.86
N TYR A 143 -7.17 6.52 -3.66
CA TYR A 143 -6.88 5.79 -4.92
C TYR A 143 -7.09 6.66 -6.16
N GLY A 144 -6.59 6.23 -7.31
CA GLY A 144 -6.80 6.90 -8.60
C GLY A 144 -6.03 8.22 -8.71
N ILE A 145 -5.09 8.46 -7.79
CA ILE A 145 -4.17 9.60 -7.75
C ILE A 145 -2.74 9.19 -8.14
N GLU A 146 -2.56 7.98 -8.68
CA GLU A 146 -1.30 7.42 -9.18
C GLU A 146 -0.94 7.90 -10.59
N ARG A 147 -1.66 8.88 -11.12
CA ARG A 147 -1.39 9.60 -12.38
C ARG A 147 -1.85 11.04 -12.27
N VAL A 148 -1.18 11.95 -13.00
CA VAL A 148 -1.67 13.32 -13.19
C VAL A 148 -3.00 13.30 -13.96
N ASN A 149 -4.07 13.59 -13.24
CA ASN A 149 -5.47 13.58 -13.69
C ASN A 149 -6.34 14.52 -12.83
N ASN A 150 -7.60 14.71 -13.21
CA ASN A 150 -8.54 15.59 -12.49
C ASN A 150 -8.66 15.30 -10.99
N LYS A 151 -8.60 14.03 -10.56
CA LYS A 151 -8.66 13.66 -9.14
C LYS A 151 -7.38 14.07 -8.41
N SER A 152 -6.21 13.69 -8.92
CA SER A 152 -4.90 14.07 -8.34
C SER A 152 -4.71 15.59 -8.23
N LEU A 153 -5.20 16.35 -9.22
CA LEU A 153 -5.14 17.82 -9.24
C LEU A 153 -6.11 18.43 -8.22
N ALA A 154 -7.31 17.88 -8.07
CA ALA A 154 -8.24 18.25 -7.00
C ALA A 154 -7.67 17.93 -5.61
N THR A 155 -7.02 16.77 -5.43
CA THR A 155 -6.31 16.40 -4.20
C THR A 155 -5.15 17.38 -3.92
N LYS A 156 -4.34 17.75 -4.92
CA LYS A 156 -3.27 18.75 -4.77
C LYS A 156 -3.83 20.10 -4.30
N ALA A 157 -4.92 20.57 -4.93
CA ALA A 157 -5.57 21.83 -4.55
C ALA A 157 -6.16 21.79 -3.13
N LEU A 158 -6.84 20.69 -2.77
CA LEU A 158 -7.41 20.47 -1.44
C LEU A 158 -6.34 20.47 -0.35
N VAL A 159 -5.28 19.68 -0.54
CA VAL A 159 -4.20 19.56 0.45
C VAL A 159 -3.38 20.85 0.53
N LYS A 160 -3.10 21.52 -0.60
CA LYS A 160 -2.47 22.85 -0.60
C LYS A 160 -3.28 23.87 0.22
N GLY A 161 -4.59 23.98 -0.02
CA GLY A 161 -5.45 24.90 0.73
C GLY A 161 -5.52 24.56 2.23
N PHE A 162 -5.40 23.29 2.61
CA PHE A 162 -5.25 22.88 3.99
C PHE A 162 -3.89 23.27 4.60
N LEU A 163 -2.78 23.14 3.88
CA LEU A 163 -1.46 23.62 4.33
C LEU A 163 -1.45 25.15 4.52
N GLU A 164 -2.04 25.90 3.59
CA GLU A 164 -2.21 27.37 3.67
C GLU A 164 -3.08 27.78 4.89
N MET A 165 -4.02 26.92 5.32
CA MET A 165 -4.80 27.06 6.56
C MET A 165 -4.08 26.54 7.82
N GLY A 166 -2.80 26.18 7.77
CA GLY A 166 -2.06 25.63 8.90
C GLY A 166 -2.65 24.32 9.42
N VAL A 167 -3.15 23.46 8.52
CA VAL A 167 -3.62 22.12 8.87
C VAL A 167 -2.43 21.15 8.84
N PRO A 168 -2.22 20.35 9.89
CA PRO A 168 -1.04 19.48 9.99
C PRO A 168 -1.21 18.23 9.12
N ILE A 169 -0.75 18.31 7.88
CA ILE A 169 -0.64 17.20 6.94
C ILE A 169 0.85 17.02 6.64
N ASP A 170 1.39 15.81 6.87
CA ASP A 170 2.82 15.52 6.68
C ASP A 170 3.08 14.75 5.37
N GLY A 171 2.06 14.09 4.80
CA GLY A 171 2.21 13.28 3.59
C GLY A 171 0.91 12.96 2.84
N VAL A 172 1.08 12.41 1.63
CA VAL A 172 0.00 11.84 0.80
C VAL A 172 0.30 10.37 0.54
N GLY A 173 -0.71 9.54 0.81
CA GLY A 173 -0.72 8.11 0.57
C GLY A 173 -1.50 7.79 -0.69
N LEU A 174 -0.85 7.13 -1.63
CA LEU A 174 -1.45 6.68 -2.88
C LEU A 174 -1.77 5.20 -2.72
N GLN A 175 -3.04 4.79 -2.84
CA GLN A 175 -3.43 3.40 -2.57
C GLN A 175 -2.70 2.43 -3.50
N ALA A 176 -2.53 2.76 -4.78
CA ALA A 176 -1.83 1.91 -5.76
C ALA A 176 -2.43 0.50 -5.93
N GLN A 177 -3.75 0.39 -5.72
CA GLN A 177 -4.54 -0.79 -6.09
C GLN A 177 -4.66 -0.84 -7.61
N PHE A 178 -3.84 -1.65 -8.29
CA PHE A 178 -3.78 -1.65 -9.75
C PHE A 178 -4.61 -2.77 -10.38
N THR A 179 -5.11 -2.53 -11.59
CA THR A 179 -5.52 -3.62 -12.49
C THR A 179 -4.37 -3.90 -13.44
N LEU A 180 -4.08 -5.18 -13.70
CA LEU A 180 -3.12 -5.56 -14.75
C LEU A 180 -3.49 -4.94 -16.11
N GLY A 181 -2.46 -4.58 -16.88
CA GLY A 181 -2.61 -3.82 -18.13
C GLY A 181 -3.07 -2.36 -17.95
N ARG A 182 -3.38 -1.91 -16.72
CA ARG A 182 -3.83 -0.53 -16.42
C ARG A 182 -3.07 0.15 -15.27
N ALA A 183 -1.99 -0.46 -14.79
CA ALA A 183 -1.01 0.20 -13.91
C ALA A 183 -0.40 1.45 -14.60
N PRO A 184 -0.01 2.49 -13.84
CA PRO A 184 0.70 3.66 -14.40
C PRO A 184 2.09 3.27 -14.91
N GLY A 185 2.57 3.96 -15.93
CA GLY A 185 4.00 3.93 -16.24
C GLY A 185 4.80 4.60 -15.12
N TYR A 186 6.07 4.23 -14.95
CA TYR A 186 6.94 4.83 -13.94
C TYR A 186 6.96 6.37 -14.02
N ALA A 187 6.96 6.93 -15.23
CA ALA A 187 6.88 8.36 -15.48
C ALA A 187 5.55 8.98 -15.00
N ASP A 188 4.40 8.33 -15.22
CA ASP A 188 3.08 8.83 -14.79
C ASP A 188 2.99 8.86 -13.26
N LEU A 189 3.44 7.78 -12.61
CA LEU A 189 3.44 7.64 -11.16
C LEU A 189 4.34 8.68 -10.51
N ARG A 190 5.57 8.83 -11.04
CA ARG A 190 6.54 9.84 -10.58
C ARG A 190 5.99 11.26 -10.76
N ALA A 191 5.38 11.56 -11.92
CA ALA A 191 4.75 12.85 -12.16
C ALA A 191 3.60 13.13 -11.17
N SER A 192 2.82 12.12 -10.79
CA SER A 192 1.77 12.25 -9.78
C SER A 192 2.32 12.44 -8.36
N GLN A 193 3.39 11.72 -7.99
CA GLN A 193 4.08 11.93 -6.71
C GLN A 193 4.70 13.34 -6.62
N GLN A 194 5.23 13.86 -7.75
CA GLN A 194 5.75 15.23 -7.83
C GLN A 194 4.69 16.29 -7.51
N LEU A 195 3.40 16.04 -7.82
CA LEU A 195 2.32 16.95 -7.45
C LEU A 195 2.26 17.25 -5.95
N PHE A 196 2.66 16.28 -5.10
CA PHE A 196 2.59 16.39 -3.65
C PHE A 196 3.95 16.69 -3.01
N THR A 197 5.07 16.17 -3.55
CA THR A 197 6.41 16.54 -3.03
C THR A 197 6.74 18.01 -3.29
N GLU A 198 6.19 18.63 -4.34
CA GLU A 198 6.23 20.09 -4.57
C GLU A 198 5.57 20.91 -3.43
N LEU A 199 4.69 20.30 -2.63
CA LEU A 199 4.08 20.92 -1.45
C LEU A 199 4.90 20.66 -0.16
N GLY A 200 6.07 20.02 -0.28
CA GLY A 200 6.90 19.60 0.87
C GLY A 200 6.44 18.33 1.56
N LEU A 201 5.55 17.54 0.94
CA LEU A 201 4.90 16.38 1.56
C LEU A 201 5.61 15.06 1.27
N GLU A 202 5.65 14.19 2.27
CA GLU A 202 6.03 12.79 2.10
C GLU A 202 5.05 12.08 1.15
N ASN A 203 5.55 11.15 0.35
CA ASN A 203 4.74 10.33 -0.56
C ASN A 203 5.03 8.85 -0.30
N VAL A 204 3.99 8.03 -0.25
CA VAL A 204 4.16 6.58 -0.08
C VAL A 204 3.05 5.81 -0.77
N LEU A 205 3.37 4.62 -1.30
CA LEU A 205 2.36 3.68 -1.78
C LEU A 205 1.83 2.90 -0.58
N THR A 206 0.51 2.83 -0.42
CA THR A 206 -0.08 2.48 0.89
C THR A 206 -0.78 1.13 0.93
N GLU A 207 -1.33 0.69 -0.20
CA GLU A 207 -2.20 -0.48 -0.33
C GLU A 207 -1.91 -1.19 -1.67
N LEU A 208 -0.62 -1.20 -2.07
CA LEU A 208 -0.15 -1.67 -3.38
C LEU A 208 -0.55 -3.12 -3.65
N ASP A 209 -1.40 -3.31 -4.65
CA ASP A 209 -1.77 -4.61 -5.20
C ASP A 209 -1.84 -4.57 -6.74
N SER A 210 -2.00 -5.75 -7.34
CA SER A 210 -2.20 -5.89 -8.79
C SER A 210 -3.24 -6.98 -9.05
N THR A 211 -4.50 -6.56 -9.17
CA THR A 211 -5.67 -7.44 -9.24
C THR A 211 -6.13 -7.74 -10.67
N ARG A 212 -7.05 -8.72 -10.75
CA ARG A 212 -7.82 -9.12 -11.96
C ARG A 212 -6.97 -9.69 -13.10
N ALA A 213 -5.97 -10.48 -12.73
CA ALA A 213 -5.30 -11.40 -13.65
C ALA A 213 -6.26 -12.53 -14.04
N CYS A 214 -6.80 -12.50 -15.27
CA CYS A 214 -7.62 -13.59 -15.83
C CYS A 214 -8.86 -14.05 -15.04
N VAL A 215 -9.38 -13.21 -14.14
CA VAL A 215 -10.45 -13.59 -13.18
C VAL A 215 -11.78 -13.92 -13.87
N ASP A 216 -11.98 -13.45 -15.11
CA ASP A 216 -13.21 -13.61 -15.90
C ASP A 216 -12.97 -14.34 -17.26
N GLU A 217 -11.82 -15.00 -17.46
CA GLU A 217 -11.44 -15.64 -18.75
C GLU A 217 -11.23 -17.16 -18.60
N GLU A 218 -12.20 -17.93 -19.08
CA GLU A 218 -12.30 -19.40 -18.94
C GLU A 218 -11.07 -20.17 -19.47
N LYS A 219 -10.33 -19.62 -20.44
CA LYS A 219 -9.20 -20.30 -21.11
C LYS A 219 -7.84 -19.70 -20.78
N CYS A 220 -7.75 -18.78 -19.82
CA CYS A 220 -6.45 -18.29 -19.35
C CYS A 220 -5.79 -19.30 -18.40
N VAL A 221 -4.82 -20.04 -18.94
CA VAL A 221 -4.11 -21.11 -18.22
C VAL A 221 -2.97 -20.64 -17.32
N GLY A 222 -2.66 -19.33 -17.28
CA GLY A 222 -1.60 -18.80 -16.44
C GLY A 222 -1.25 -17.34 -16.73
N VAL A 223 -0.57 -16.71 -15.78
CA VAL A 223 -0.10 -15.32 -15.85
C VAL A 223 1.36 -15.29 -15.44
N THR A 224 2.24 -14.85 -16.35
CA THR A 224 3.67 -14.68 -16.07
C THR A 224 3.97 -13.20 -15.90
N VAL A 225 4.23 -12.77 -14.67
CA VAL A 225 4.83 -11.45 -14.43
C VAL A 225 6.28 -11.51 -14.93
N TRP A 226 6.64 -10.62 -15.85
CA TRP A 226 8.01 -10.38 -16.27
C TRP A 226 8.46 -9.06 -15.65
N ASP A 227 9.36 -9.13 -14.67
CA ASP A 227 10.37 -8.12 -14.31
C ASP A 227 11.29 -8.73 -13.23
N PHE A 228 12.55 -8.27 -13.18
CA PHE A 228 13.58 -8.60 -12.18
C PHE A 228 14.35 -7.33 -11.80
#